data_AF-A0A355RZF5-F1
#
_entry.id   AF-A0A355RZF5-F1
#
_cell.length_a   1.000
_cell.length_b   1.000
_cell.length_c   1.000
_cell.angle_alpha   90.00
_cell.angle_beta   90.00
_cell.angle_gamma   90.00
#
_symmetry.space_group_name_H-M   'P 1'
#
loop_
_entity.id
_entity.type
_entity.pdbx_description
1 polymer ?
#
loop_
_entity_poly.entity_id
_entity_poly.type
_entity_poly.pdbx_seq_one_letter_code
_entity_poly.pdbx_strand_id
1 'polypeptide(L)'
;LGISGWRLDVADELPDEFLKKVRKAVKSQSKDAVIIGEVWEDASNKISYGVQKQYLLGDELDSIMNYSLMKGILSFLTGKCSGSYLNRIIDSLYENYPKECFYSMMNILGTHDTCRVLYALAEIGIDRIYSREEQALLKLSPQDEEIALKRLKLASLFQMTFPGVPSIYYGDEAGLGGCKDPFNRKTYPWGKENKCLLKWYKKICSLRHSIDALKTGTFSPVHFGEDTYGFVRAID
;
A
#
# COMPACT_ATOMS: atom_id res chain seq x y z
N LEU A 1 1.95 -5.34 27.88
CA LEU A 1 2.24 -4.38 26.79
C LEU A 1 1.03 -4.03 25.91
N GLY A 2 -0.11 -4.75 25.98
CA GLY A 2 -1.40 -4.24 25.47
C GLY A 2 -1.46 -3.92 23.96
N ILE A 3 -0.60 -4.55 23.16
CA ILE A 3 -0.53 -4.31 21.70
C ILE A 3 -1.83 -4.77 21.01
N SER A 4 -2.22 -4.07 19.94
CA SER A 4 -3.49 -4.29 19.23
C SER A 4 -3.37 -5.20 18.00
N GLY A 5 -2.21 -5.77 17.74
CA GLY A 5 -2.01 -6.65 16.59
C GLY A 5 -0.56 -6.99 16.30
N TRP A 6 -0.37 -7.79 15.25
CA TRP A 6 0.91 -8.33 14.80
C TRP A 6 1.03 -8.16 13.30
N ARG A 7 2.14 -7.58 12.83
CA ARG A 7 2.58 -7.67 11.44
C ARG A 7 3.61 -8.79 11.35
N LEU A 8 3.32 -9.82 10.58
CA LEU A 8 4.18 -10.97 10.38
C LEU A 8 5.11 -10.71 9.20
N ASP A 9 6.41 -10.68 9.48
CA ASP A 9 7.48 -10.60 8.48
C ASP A 9 7.53 -11.89 7.67
N VAL A 10 7.73 -11.77 6.35
CA VAL A 10 7.87 -12.90 5.42
C VAL A 10 6.81 -14.00 5.68
N ALA A 11 5.55 -13.59 5.74
CA ALA A 11 4.44 -14.51 6.03
C ALA A 11 4.29 -15.58 4.92
N ASP A 12 4.84 -15.30 3.74
CA ASP A 12 4.88 -16.22 2.61
C ASP A 12 5.78 -17.44 2.82
N GLU A 13 6.77 -17.36 3.71
CA GLU A 13 7.64 -18.49 4.05
C GLU A 13 7.12 -19.33 5.23
N LEU A 14 6.09 -18.86 5.93
CA LEU A 14 5.54 -19.57 7.08
C LEU A 14 4.57 -20.68 6.64
N PRO A 15 4.63 -21.89 7.25
CA PRO A 15 3.64 -22.94 7.03
C PRO A 15 2.24 -22.54 7.52
N ASP A 16 1.22 -22.99 6.80
CA ASP A 16 -0.20 -22.70 7.07
C ASP A 16 -0.59 -23.15 8.50
N GLU A 17 -0.19 -24.36 8.90
CA GLU A 17 -0.38 -24.87 10.26
C GLU A 17 0.25 -24.01 11.35
N PHE A 18 1.35 -23.32 11.05
CA PHE A 18 1.95 -22.38 11.98
C PHE A 18 1.11 -21.11 12.09
N LEU A 19 0.66 -20.54 10.96
CA LEU A 19 -0.21 -19.36 10.94
C LEU A 19 -1.53 -19.60 11.66
N LYS A 20 -2.14 -20.77 11.52
CA LYS A 20 -3.36 -21.17 12.26
C LYS A 20 -3.13 -21.19 13.77
N LYS A 21 -1.97 -21.70 14.21
CA LYS A 21 -1.57 -21.68 15.63
C LYS A 21 -1.34 -20.25 16.14
N VAL A 22 -0.67 -19.40 15.34
CA VAL A 22 -0.48 -17.98 15.66
C VAL A 22 -1.84 -17.30 15.82
N ARG A 23 -2.76 -17.49 14.88
CA ARG A 23 -4.11 -16.94 14.97
C ARG A 23 -4.82 -17.38 16.23
N LYS A 24 -4.85 -18.68 16.51
CA LYS A 24 -5.49 -19.21 17.72
C LYS A 24 -4.91 -18.56 18.99
N ALA A 25 -3.58 -18.45 19.08
CA ALA A 25 -2.91 -17.81 20.20
C ALA A 25 -3.30 -16.32 20.33
N VAL A 26 -3.18 -15.53 19.26
CA VAL A 26 -3.53 -14.10 19.26
C VAL A 26 -5.00 -13.88 19.61
N LYS A 27 -5.92 -14.60 18.96
CA LYS A 27 -7.37 -14.43 19.16
C LYS A 27 -7.85 -14.92 20.52
N SER A 28 -7.13 -15.85 21.16
CA SER A 28 -7.39 -16.25 22.55
C SER A 28 -7.06 -15.15 23.57
N GLN A 29 -6.10 -14.27 23.25
CA GLN A 29 -5.73 -13.14 24.10
C GLN A 29 -6.61 -11.91 23.84
N SER A 30 -6.92 -11.64 22.56
CA SER A 30 -7.85 -10.59 22.18
C SER A 30 -8.48 -10.89 20.82
N LYS A 31 -9.81 -10.90 20.77
CA LYS A 31 -10.56 -11.10 19.52
C LYS A 31 -10.32 -9.96 18.52
N ASP A 32 -10.06 -8.76 19.02
CA ASP A 32 -9.84 -7.54 18.23
C ASP A 32 -8.39 -7.39 17.75
N ALA A 33 -7.45 -8.21 18.25
CA ALA A 33 -6.06 -8.12 17.83
C ALA A 33 -5.91 -8.54 16.36
N VAL A 34 -5.38 -7.65 15.53
CA VAL A 34 -5.26 -7.86 14.07
C VAL A 34 -3.98 -8.61 13.73
N ILE A 35 -4.04 -9.53 12.75
CA ILE A 35 -2.89 -10.24 12.22
C ILE A 35 -2.72 -9.88 10.74
N ILE A 36 -1.62 -9.19 10.42
CA ILE A 36 -1.31 -8.71 9.06
C ILE A 36 -0.09 -9.45 8.54
N GLY A 37 -0.20 -10.16 7.43
CA GLY A 37 0.95 -10.82 6.79
C GLY A 37 1.65 -9.93 5.76
N GLU A 38 2.96 -10.03 5.68
CA GLU A 38 3.71 -9.60 4.50
C GLU A 38 3.59 -10.65 3.39
N VAL A 39 2.84 -10.31 2.33
CA VAL A 39 2.69 -11.11 1.11
C VAL A 39 2.79 -10.17 -0.08
N TRP A 40 3.80 -10.36 -0.94
CA TRP A 40 4.16 -9.42 -2.01
C TRP A 40 3.33 -9.51 -3.30
N GLU A 41 2.56 -10.58 -3.41
CA GLU A 41 1.75 -10.97 -4.57
C GLU A 41 0.29 -11.08 -4.16
N ASP A 42 -0.55 -11.44 -5.12
CA ASP A 42 -1.94 -11.77 -4.84
C ASP A 42 -2.05 -12.99 -3.89
N ALA A 43 -2.51 -12.75 -2.66
CA ALA A 43 -2.58 -13.76 -1.62
C ALA A 43 -3.58 -14.90 -1.89
N SER A 44 -4.62 -14.68 -2.72
CA SER A 44 -5.55 -15.76 -3.07
C SER A 44 -4.94 -16.80 -4.02
N ASN A 45 -3.92 -16.39 -4.76
CA ASN A 45 -3.26 -17.19 -5.80
C ASN A 45 -1.80 -17.49 -5.45
N LYS A 46 -1.35 -17.14 -4.24
CA LYS A 46 0.04 -17.31 -3.81
C LYS A 46 0.37 -18.80 -3.69
N ILE A 47 1.41 -19.21 -4.42
CA ILE A 47 2.08 -20.50 -4.22
C ILE A 47 3.43 -20.22 -3.56
N SER A 48 3.72 -20.91 -2.47
CA SER A 48 5.01 -20.87 -1.80
C SER A 48 5.42 -22.29 -1.41
N TYR A 49 6.67 -22.66 -1.70
CA TYR A 49 7.18 -24.03 -1.54
C TYR A 49 6.28 -25.12 -2.17
N GLY A 50 5.68 -24.83 -3.33
CA GLY A 50 4.82 -25.76 -4.06
C GLY A 50 3.41 -25.94 -3.47
N VAL A 51 3.05 -25.18 -2.43
CA VAL A 51 1.75 -25.24 -1.77
C VAL A 51 0.98 -23.95 -2.05
N GLN A 52 -0.28 -24.09 -2.47
CA GLN A 52 -1.21 -22.97 -2.56
C GLN A 52 -1.61 -22.52 -1.15
N LYS A 53 -1.43 -21.24 -0.89
CA LYS A 53 -1.61 -20.65 0.44
C LYS A 53 -3.07 -20.31 0.74
N GLN A 54 -3.43 -20.37 2.02
CA GLN A 54 -4.81 -20.23 2.52
C GLN A 54 -5.04 -18.97 3.36
N TYR A 55 -4.18 -17.97 3.20
CA TYR A 55 -4.09 -16.78 4.07
C TYR A 55 -5.41 -16.10 4.43
N LEU A 56 -6.33 -16.02 3.46
CA LEU A 56 -7.54 -15.22 3.56
C LEU A 56 -8.81 -16.08 3.78
N LEU A 57 -8.67 -17.34 4.18
CA LEU A 57 -9.81 -18.23 4.46
C LEU A 57 -10.40 -18.09 5.87
N GLY A 58 -9.88 -17.14 6.67
CA GLY A 58 -10.43 -16.76 7.98
C GLY A 58 -9.83 -17.49 9.20
N ASP A 59 -9.00 -18.52 8.97
CA ASP A 59 -8.29 -19.27 10.01
C ASP A 59 -6.79 -18.91 10.13
N GLU A 60 -6.29 -18.00 9.28
CA GLU A 60 -4.91 -17.50 9.31
C GLU A 60 -4.84 -15.97 9.53
N LEU A 61 -4.74 -15.19 8.45
CA LEU A 61 -4.50 -13.76 8.49
C LEU A 61 -5.81 -12.96 8.49
N ASP A 62 -5.83 -11.80 9.15
CA ASP A 62 -6.95 -10.86 9.04
C ASP A 62 -6.78 -9.91 7.84
N SER A 63 -5.54 -9.69 7.44
CA SER A 63 -5.16 -8.77 6.37
C SER A 63 -3.76 -9.10 5.83
N ILE A 64 -3.41 -8.50 4.69
CA ILE A 64 -2.05 -8.53 4.14
C ILE A 64 -1.61 -7.10 3.78
N MET A 65 -0.30 -6.93 3.62
CA MET A 65 0.28 -5.75 2.98
C MET A 65 -0.05 -5.76 1.48
N ASN A 66 -0.88 -4.82 1.02
CA ASN A 66 -1.45 -4.84 -0.32
C ASN A 66 -0.47 -4.33 -1.40
N TYR A 67 0.61 -5.08 -1.63
CA TYR A 67 1.63 -4.77 -2.62
C TYR A 67 1.10 -4.84 -4.07
N SER A 68 0.10 -5.68 -4.34
CA SER A 68 -0.56 -5.78 -5.66
C SER A 68 -1.26 -4.47 -6.03
N LEU A 69 -2.05 -3.90 -5.11
CA LEU A 69 -2.66 -2.59 -5.31
C LEU A 69 -1.61 -1.48 -5.45
N MET A 70 -0.58 -1.47 -4.57
CA MET A 70 0.52 -0.52 -4.64
C MET A 70 1.16 -0.50 -6.03
N LYS A 71 1.59 -1.68 -6.53
CA LYS A 71 2.21 -1.82 -7.86
C LYS A 71 1.28 -1.33 -8.97
N GLY A 72 -0.01 -1.67 -8.90
CA GLY A 72 -1.02 -1.19 -9.85
C GLY A 72 -1.12 0.33 -9.89
N ILE A 73 -1.27 0.98 -8.73
CA ILE A 73 -1.38 2.44 -8.61
C ILE A 73 -0.11 3.13 -9.16
N LEU A 74 1.07 2.65 -8.78
CA LEU A 74 2.33 3.26 -9.22
C LEU A 74 2.53 3.10 -10.73
N SER A 75 2.25 1.92 -11.29
CA SER A 75 2.34 1.68 -12.74
C SER A 75 1.38 2.56 -13.52
N PHE A 76 0.15 2.74 -13.05
CA PHE A 76 -0.83 3.61 -13.70
C PHE A 76 -0.38 5.07 -13.67
N LEU A 77 0.01 5.58 -12.51
CA LEU A 77 0.41 6.99 -12.36
C LEU A 77 1.73 7.34 -13.05
N THR A 78 2.57 6.34 -13.34
CA THR A 78 3.80 6.49 -14.13
C THR A 78 3.57 6.27 -15.62
N GLY A 79 2.36 5.89 -16.06
CA GLY A 79 2.05 5.62 -17.46
C GLY A 79 2.57 4.27 -17.97
N LYS A 80 3.00 3.38 -17.08
CA LYS A 80 3.44 2.02 -17.41
C LYS A 80 2.26 1.07 -17.68
N CYS A 81 1.06 1.43 -17.24
CA CYS A 81 -0.17 0.72 -17.58
C CYS A 81 -1.37 1.68 -17.69
N SER A 82 -2.44 1.22 -18.34
CA SER A 82 -3.67 2.00 -18.52
C SER A 82 -4.62 1.91 -17.33
N GLY A 83 -5.59 2.82 -17.26
CA GLY A 83 -6.67 2.77 -16.27
C GLY A 83 -7.46 1.45 -16.34
N SER A 84 -7.67 0.92 -17.54
CA SER A 84 -8.26 -0.41 -17.76
C SER A 84 -7.40 -1.55 -17.20
N TYR A 85 -6.07 -1.46 -17.32
CA TYR A 85 -5.17 -2.45 -16.73
C TYR A 85 -5.22 -2.40 -15.20
N LEU A 86 -5.21 -1.20 -14.61
CA LEU A 86 -5.40 -1.02 -13.16
C LEU A 86 -6.73 -1.61 -12.69
N ASN A 87 -7.81 -1.37 -13.45
CA ASN A 87 -9.13 -1.93 -13.12
C ASN A 87 -9.10 -3.45 -13.05
N ARG A 88 -8.45 -4.13 -14.01
CA ARG A 88 -8.32 -5.59 -13.97
C ARG A 88 -7.57 -6.12 -12.75
N ILE A 89 -6.53 -5.41 -12.28
CA ILE A 89 -5.85 -5.77 -11.03
C ILE A 89 -6.84 -5.66 -9.87
N ILE A 90 -7.58 -4.55 -9.79
CA ILE A 90 -8.52 -4.30 -8.70
C ILE A 90 -9.68 -5.29 -8.72
N ASP A 91 -10.26 -5.57 -9.90
CA ASP A 91 -11.33 -6.55 -10.07
C ASP A 91 -10.85 -7.93 -9.65
N SER A 92 -9.64 -8.35 -10.06
CA SER A 92 -9.07 -9.63 -9.62
C SER A 92 -8.94 -9.71 -8.10
N LEU A 93 -8.49 -8.65 -7.44
CA LEU A 93 -8.41 -8.61 -5.97
C LEU A 93 -9.80 -8.62 -5.32
N TYR A 94 -10.75 -7.88 -5.90
CA TYR A 94 -12.11 -7.76 -5.38
C TYR A 94 -12.93 -9.04 -5.54
N GLU A 95 -12.75 -9.75 -6.65
CA GLU A 95 -13.46 -11.00 -6.96
C GLU A 95 -12.85 -12.20 -6.22
N ASN A 96 -11.53 -12.22 -6.03
CA ASN A 96 -10.86 -13.35 -5.37
C ASN A 96 -10.91 -13.27 -3.85
N TYR A 97 -10.99 -12.06 -3.25
CA TYR A 97 -10.91 -11.91 -1.80
C TYR A 97 -12.30 -11.94 -1.20
N PRO A 98 -12.50 -12.64 -0.06
CA PRO A 98 -13.69 -12.42 0.74
C PRO A 98 -13.86 -10.93 1.02
N LYS A 99 -15.10 -10.44 0.95
CA LYS A 99 -15.41 -9.00 1.03
C LYS A 99 -14.81 -8.39 2.30
N GLU A 100 -14.89 -9.09 3.42
CA GLU A 100 -14.36 -8.67 4.71
C GLU A 100 -12.84 -8.49 4.65
N CYS A 101 -12.12 -9.40 3.97
CA CYS A 101 -10.69 -9.31 3.76
C CYS A 101 -10.34 -8.13 2.84
N PHE A 102 -11.04 -7.95 1.71
CA PHE A 102 -10.81 -6.82 0.81
C PHE A 102 -10.92 -5.47 1.54
N TYR A 103 -11.90 -5.35 2.45
CA TYR A 103 -12.11 -4.14 3.26
C TYR A 103 -11.19 -4.01 4.48
N SER A 104 -10.40 -5.04 4.80
CA SER A 104 -9.39 -5.02 5.88
C SER A 104 -7.95 -4.89 5.37
N MET A 105 -7.71 -4.92 4.05
CA MET A 105 -6.38 -4.86 3.43
C MET A 105 -5.54 -3.68 3.91
N MET A 106 -4.26 -3.90 4.23
CA MET A 106 -3.31 -2.83 4.56
C MET A 106 -2.80 -2.18 3.27
N ASN A 107 -3.45 -1.12 2.83
CA ASN A 107 -3.13 -0.43 1.59
C ASN A 107 -1.92 0.48 1.79
N ILE A 108 -0.80 0.11 1.18
CA ILE A 108 0.48 0.82 1.23
C ILE A 108 0.79 1.50 -0.11
N LEU A 109 1.62 2.54 -0.06
CA LEU A 109 2.24 3.14 -1.27
C LEU A 109 3.76 2.95 -1.32
N GLY A 110 4.34 2.45 -0.22
CA GLY A 110 5.74 2.17 -0.04
C GLY A 110 5.99 1.62 1.36
N THR A 111 7.16 1.01 1.55
CA THR A 111 7.59 0.43 2.83
C THR A 111 9.10 0.62 2.99
N HIS A 112 9.64 0.12 4.10
CA HIS A 112 11.07 0.02 4.32
C HIS A 112 11.81 -0.97 3.39
N ASP A 113 11.11 -1.73 2.55
CA ASP A 113 11.69 -2.67 1.58
C ASP A 113 11.50 -2.21 0.13
N THR A 114 10.83 -1.08 -0.08
CA THR A 114 10.61 -0.48 -1.40
C THR A 114 11.39 0.83 -1.57
N CYS A 115 11.60 1.26 -2.81
CA CYS A 115 11.96 2.65 -3.08
C CYS A 115 10.90 3.60 -2.46
N ARG A 116 11.30 4.79 -2.01
CA ARG A 116 10.35 5.79 -1.50
C ARG A 116 9.34 6.12 -2.59
N VAL A 117 8.06 6.23 -2.24
CA VAL A 117 6.97 6.49 -3.19
C VAL A 117 7.24 7.70 -4.08
N LEU A 118 7.83 8.78 -3.53
CA LEU A 118 8.18 9.98 -4.29
C LEU A 118 9.19 9.67 -5.41
N TYR A 119 10.23 8.88 -5.12
CA TYR A 119 11.23 8.47 -6.12
C TYR A 119 10.64 7.45 -7.10
N ALA A 120 9.79 6.55 -6.61
CA ALA A 120 9.10 5.58 -7.45
C ALA A 120 8.20 6.26 -8.50
N LEU A 121 7.47 7.31 -8.10
CA LEU A 121 6.63 8.11 -8.99
C LEU A 121 7.41 9.07 -9.89
N ALA A 122 8.67 9.34 -9.56
CA ALA A 122 9.64 10.00 -10.45
C ALA A 122 10.33 9.00 -11.39
N GLU A 123 10.04 7.69 -11.28
CA GLU A 123 10.69 6.61 -12.03
C GLU A 123 12.21 6.53 -11.80
N ILE A 124 12.65 6.97 -10.63
CA ILE A 124 14.06 7.03 -10.25
C ILE A 124 14.37 5.96 -9.19
N GLY A 125 15.48 5.24 -9.38
CA GLY A 125 15.93 4.19 -8.46
C GLY A 125 15.12 2.89 -8.52
N ILE A 126 14.32 2.68 -9.58
CA ILE A 126 13.58 1.44 -9.82
C ILE A 126 14.28 0.57 -10.87
N ASP A 127 14.36 1.05 -12.11
CA ASP A 127 14.76 0.24 -13.27
C ASP A 127 16.26 0.35 -13.61
N ARG A 128 16.86 1.51 -13.37
CA ARG A 128 18.30 1.71 -13.56
C ARG A 128 19.08 1.15 -12.37
N ILE A 129 20.12 0.37 -12.67
CA ILE A 129 21.09 -0.08 -11.68
C ILE A 129 22.02 1.10 -11.36
N TYR A 130 21.95 1.55 -10.11
CA TYR A 130 22.85 2.55 -9.55
C TYR A 130 23.77 1.90 -8.53
N SER A 131 25.04 2.29 -8.49
CA SER A 131 25.95 1.93 -7.40
C SER A 131 25.44 2.47 -6.06
N ARG A 132 25.96 1.94 -4.94
CA ARG A 132 25.56 2.44 -3.61
C ARG A 132 25.93 3.91 -3.43
N GLU A 133 27.07 4.33 -3.94
CA GLU A 133 27.55 5.71 -3.91
C GLU A 133 26.64 6.61 -4.74
N GLU A 134 26.23 6.16 -5.93
CA GLU A 134 25.28 6.91 -6.76
C GLU A 134 23.92 7.05 -6.08
N GLN A 135 23.38 5.98 -5.50
CA GLN A 135 22.10 6.00 -4.78
C GLN A 135 22.13 6.94 -3.56
N ALA A 136 23.26 7.03 -2.86
CA ALA A 136 23.43 7.92 -1.71
C ALA A 136 23.35 9.40 -2.10
N LEU A 137 23.83 9.73 -3.30
CA LEU A 137 23.92 11.10 -3.81
C LEU A 137 22.72 11.49 -4.69
N LEU A 138 21.90 10.52 -5.10
CA LEU A 138 20.80 10.73 -6.03
C LEU A 138 19.73 11.68 -5.49
N LYS A 139 19.45 12.74 -6.24
CA LYS A 139 18.40 13.72 -5.98
C LYS A 139 17.56 13.89 -7.23
N LEU A 140 16.26 14.13 -7.03
CA LEU A 140 15.36 14.48 -8.12
C LEU A 140 15.76 15.84 -8.69
N SER A 141 15.63 16.00 -10.01
CA SER A 141 15.66 17.34 -10.60
C SER A 141 14.40 18.12 -10.16
N PRO A 142 14.40 19.47 -10.18
CA PRO A 142 13.22 20.24 -9.85
C PRO A 142 11.98 19.86 -10.68
N GLN A 143 12.19 19.52 -11.96
CA GLN A 143 11.14 19.07 -12.88
C GLN A 143 10.58 17.71 -12.47
N ASP A 144 11.45 16.73 -12.19
CA ASP A 144 11.03 15.39 -11.76
C ASP A 144 10.32 15.44 -10.40
N GLU A 145 10.82 16.26 -9.48
CA GLU A 145 10.22 16.47 -8.17
C GLU A 145 8.81 17.07 -8.29
N GLU A 146 8.61 18.06 -9.17
CA GLU A 146 7.29 18.65 -9.39
C GLU A 146 6.27 17.62 -9.90
N ILE A 147 6.67 16.83 -10.91
CA ILE A 147 5.82 15.76 -11.48
C ILE A 147 5.52 14.69 -10.42
N ALA A 148 6.55 14.24 -9.70
CA ALA A 148 6.42 13.23 -8.66
C ALA A 148 5.52 13.68 -7.51
N LEU A 149 5.58 14.95 -7.10
CA LEU A 149 4.69 15.52 -6.08
C LEU A 149 3.23 15.56 -6.55
N LYS A 150 2.96 15.86 -7.83
CA LYS A 150 1.61 15.81 -8.40
C LYS A 150 1.07 14.37 -8.40
N ARG A 151 1.88 13.42 -8.87
CA ARG A 151 1.56 11.98 -8.85
C ARG A 151 1.35 11.47 -7.41
N LEU A 152 2.17 11.90 -6.45
CA LEU A 152 2.05 11.48 -5.04
C LEU A 152 0.75 11.95 -4.40
N LYS A 153 0.29 13.17 -4.76
CA LYS A 153 -1.03 13.64 -4.32
C LYS A 153 -2.16 12.77 -4.87
N LEU A 154 -2.08 12.34 -6.13
CA LEU A 154 -3.06 11.42 -6.71
C LEU A 154 -3.00 10.03 -6.05
N ALA A 155 -1.80 9.47 -5.87
CA ALA A 155 -1.60 8.17 -5.23
C ALA A 155 -2.14 8.15 -3.79
N SER A 156 -1.82 9.18 -3.00
CA SER A 156 -2.29 9.29 -1.61
C SER A 156 -3.80 9.56 -1.53
N LEU A 157 -4.38 10.32 -2.46
CA LEU A 157 -5.83 10.47 -2.56
C LEU A 157 -6.51 9.13 -2.84
N PHE A 158 -5.99 8.37 -3.81
CA PHE A 158 -6.47 7.02 -4.12
C PHE A 158 -6.41 6.15 -2.87
N GLN A 159 -5.24 6.05 -2.23
CA GLN A 159 -5.02 5.27 -1.01
C GLN A 159 -6.02 5.61 0.10
N MET A 160 -6.29 6.90 0.32
CA MET A 160 -7.19 7.37 1.38
C MET A 160 -8.67 7.22 1.06
N THR A 161 -9.04 7.05 -0.20
CA THR A 161 -10.44 6.94 -0.65
C THR A 161 -10.83 5.52 -1.05
N PHE A 162 -9.86 4.63 -1.24
CA PHE A 162 -10.07 3.22 -1.57
C PHE A 162 -10.52 2.38 -0.33
N PRO A 163 -11.28 1.28 -0.52
CA PRO A 163 -11.60 0.32 0.54
C PRO A 163 -10.34 -0.30 1.16
N GLY A 164 -10.38 -0.68 2.44
CA GLY A 164 -9.20 -1.14 3.19
C GLY A 164 -8.66 -0.09 4.16
N VAL A 165 -7.54 -0.40 4.78
CA VAL A 165 -6.88 0.42 5.81
C VAL A 165 -5.63 1.10 5.20
N PRO A 166 -5.63 2.42 4.97
CA PRO A 166 -4.46 3.11 4.43
C PRO A 166 -3.32 3.14 5.45
N SER A 167 -2.11 2.83 5.00
CA SER A 167 -0.89 2.89 5.81
C SER A 167 0.18 3.76 5.14
N ILE A 168 0.66 4.76 5.87
CA ILE A 168 1.66 5.73 5.39
C ILE A 168 3.04 5.30 5.91
N TYR A 169 4.02 5.22 5.01
CA TYR A 169 5.42 5.02 5.41
C TYR A 169 6.03 6.35 5.86
N TYR A 170 6.61 6.36 7.07
CA TYR A 170 7.02 7.59 7.77
C TYR A 170 7.87 8.50 6.88
N GLY A 171 7.51 9.77 6.76
CA GLY A 171 8.26 10.75 5.96
C GLY A 171 7.79 10.87 4.52
N ASP A 172 6.98 9.95 4.00
CA ASP A 172 6.35 10.12 2.68
C ASP A 172 5.46 11.36 2.68
N GLU A 173 4.74 11.63 3.79
CA GLU A 173 3.92 12.82 3.97
C GLU A 173 4.73 14.11 4.12
N ALA A 174 6.02 13.99 4.44
CA ALA A 174 6.98 15.08 4.53
C ALA A 174 7.80 15.27 3.24
N GLY A 175 7.61 14.43 2.23
CA GLY A 175 8.33 14.47 0.95
C GLY A 175 9.71 13.82 1.00
N LEU A 176 9.92 12.87 1.90
CA LEU A 176 11.20 12.18 2.04
C LEU A 176 11.45 11.27 0.82
N GLY A 177 12.58 11.49 0.16
CA GLY A 177 13.01 10.72 -1.00
C GLY A 177 14.14 9.73 -0.69
N GLY A 178 14.33 8.75 -1.57
CA GLY A 178 15.39 7.75 -1.47
C GLY A 178 15.11 6.51 -2.30
N CYS A 179 16.18 5.88 -2.79
CA CYS A 179 16.15 4.60 -3.49
C CYS A 179 15.75 3.44 -2.54
N LYS A 180 16.03 2.19 -2.92
CA LYS A 180 15.79 1.02 -2.06
C LYS A 180 16.67 1.01 -0.80
N ASP A 181 16.48 0.01 0.05
CA ASP A 181 17.28 -0.19 1.26
C ASP A 181 18.79 -0.12 0.97
N PRO A 182 19.57 0.65 1.78
CA PRO A 182 19.18 1.40 2.99
C PRO A 182 18.72 2.85 2.76
N PHE A 183 18.67 3.32 1.52
CA PHE A 183 18.49 4.75 1.21
C PHE A 183 17.06 5.27 1.40
N ASN A 184 16.06 4.39 1.47
CA ASN A 184 14.69 4.70 1.88
C ASN A 184 14.52 4.82 3.41
N ARG A 185 15.51 4.40 4.21
CA ARG A 185 15.46 4.39 5.69
C ARG A 185 16.15 5.62 6.32
N LYS A 186 16.12 6.76 5.62
CA LYS A 186 16.66 8.04 6.11
C LYS A 186 15.91 8.52 7.35
N THR A 187 16.59 9.30 8.19
CA THR A 187 15.96 9.99 9.31
C THR A 187 14.84 10.91 8.85
N TYR A 188 13.80 11.05 9.67
CA TYR A 188 12.70 11.97 9.38
C TYR A 188 13.24 13.41 9.23
N PRO A 189 12.77 14.21 8.25
CA PRO A 189 13.31 15.53 7.96
C PRO A 189 12.74 16.60 8.92
N TRP A 190 12.94 16.43 10.23
CA TRP A 190 12.41 17.33 11.26
C TRP A 190 12.78 18.81 10.99
N GLY A 191 11.77 19.67 10.96
CA GLY A 191 11.90 21.10 10.68
C GLY A 191 12.16 21.46 9.21
N LYS A 192 12.30 20.46 8.33
CA LYS A 192 12.53 20.57 6.89
C LYS A 192 11.47 19.85 6.08
N GLU A 193 10.32 19.56 6.68
CA GLU A 193 9.23 18.85 6.04
C GLU A 193 8.62 19.68 4.90
N ASN A 194 8.16 19.02 3.83
CA ASN A 194 7.34 19.66 2.82
C ASN A 194 5.98 20.04 3.41
N LYS A 195 5.85 21.30 3.84
CA LYS A 195 4.64 21.84 4.50
C LYS A 195 3.40 21.75 3.62
N CYS A 196 3.53 21.87 2.30
CA CYS A 196 2.42 21.74 1.36
C CYS A 196 1.91 20.29 1.31
N LEU A 197 2.81 19.32 1.34
CA LEU A 197 2.46 17.90 1.36
C LEU A 197 1.87 17.49 2.70
N LEU A 198 2.42 17.97 3.83
CA LEU A 198 1.80 17.76 5.15
C LEU A 198 0.37 18.28 5.22
N LYS A 199 0.11 19.48 4.70
CA LYS A 199 -1.25 20.04 4.61
C LYS A 199 -2.16 19.15 3.74
N TRP A 200 -1.63 18.63 2.63
CA TRP A 200 -2.36 17.71 1.77
C TRP A 200 -2.75 16.41 2.49
N TYR A 201 -1.79 15.73 3.13
CA TYR A 201 -2.05 14.50 3.88
C TYR A 201 -3.06 14.73 5.01
N LYS A 202 -2.93 15.83 5.77
CA LYS A 202 -3.93 16.21 6.78
C LYS A 202 -5.32 16.40 6.19
N LYS A 203 -5.43 17.03 5.01
CA LYS A 203 -6.71 17.23 4.31
C LYS A 203 -7.35 15.90 3.92
N ILE A 204 -6.62 14.98 3.26
CA ILE A 204 -7.19 13.70 2.81
C ILE A 204 -7.47 12.74 3.97
N CYS A 205 -6.67 12.78 5.05
CA CYS A 205 -6.97 12.06 6.28
C CYS A 205 -8.28 12.58 6.91
N SER A 206 -8.44 13.90 7.00
CA SER A 206 -9.69 14.51 7.50
C SER A 206 -10.87 14.15 6.62
N LEU A 207 -10.71 14.17 5.29
CA LEU A 207 -11.74 13.76 4.33
C LEU A 207 -12.22 12.33 4.62
N ARG A 208 -11.28 11.36 4.74
CA ARG A 208 -11.60 9.97 5.05
C ARG A 208 -12.32 9.81 6.40
N HIS A 209 -11.91 10.55 7.42
CA HIS A 209 -12.57 10.50 8.73
C HIS A 209 -14.00 11.04 8.69
N SER A 210 -14.21 12.13 7.93
CA SER A 210 -15.49 12.84 7.84
C SER A 210 -16.54 12.17 6.96
N ILE A 211 -16.14 11.29 6.03
CA ILE A 211 -17.05 10.63 5.09
C ILE A 211 -17.06 9.13 5.37
N ASP A 212 -18.15 8.62 5.95
CA ASP A 212 -18.29 7.21 6.29
C ASP A 212 -18.17 6.29 5.08
N ALA A 213 -18.66 6.72 3.92
CA ALA A 213 -18.56 5.96 2.68
C ALA A 213 -17.11 5.63 2.29
N LEU A 214 -16.13 6.47 2.65
CA LEU A 214 -14.72 6.19 2.37
C LEU A 214 -14.14 5.10 3.28
N LYS A 215 -14.75 4.85 4.45
CA LYS A 215 -14.32 3.83 5.42
C LYS A 215 -15.00 2.49 5.15
N THR A 216 -16.33 2.48 5.07
CA THR A 216 -17.13 1.24 5.04
C THR A 216 -18.06 1.13 3.84
N GLY A 217 -18.19 2.19 3.04
CA GLY A 217 -19.12 2.22 1.91
C GLY A 217 -18.75 1.23 0.81
N THR A 218 -19.76 0.79 0.07
CA THR A 218 -19.65 -0.04 -1.12
C THR A 218 -18.66 0.57 -2.12
N PHE A 219 -18.07 -0.27 -2.95
CA PHE A 219 -17.10 0.12 -3.96
C PHE A 219 -17.64 -0.25 -5.33
N SER A 220 -17.65 0.71 -6.24
CA SER A 220 -18.07 0.50 -7.62
C SER A 220 -17.15 1.26 -8.57
N PRO A 221 -16.38 0.59 -9.44
CA PRO A 221 -15.63 1.28 -10.48
C PRO A 221 -16.60 1.88 -11.51
N VAL A 222 -16.31 3.09 -12.02
CA VAL A 222 -17.26 3.84 -12.88
C VAL A 222 -16.65 4.31 -14.20
N HIS A 223 -15.36 4.67 -14.21
CA HIS A 223 -14.72 5.14 -15.43
C HIS A 223 -13.29 4.63 -15.52
N PHE A 224 -12.97 4.03 -16.66
CA PHE A 224 -11.64 3.55 -17.00
C PHE A 224 -11.39 3.88 -18.46
N GLY A 225 -10.47 4.83 -18.68
CA GLY A 225 -9.87 5.09 -19.98
C GLY A 225 -8.39 4.71 -19.95
N GLU A 226 -7.66 5.01 -21.04
CA GLU A 226 -6.21 4.81 -21.05
C GLU A 226 -5.54 5.62 -19.91
N ASP A 227 -5.90 6.90 -19.78
CA ASP A 227 -5.28 7.84 -18.84
C ASP A 227 -6.17 8.23 -17.64
N THR A 228 -7.32 7.58 -17.46
CA THR A 228 -8.29 7.94 -16.42
C THR A 228 -8.80 6.73 -15.66
N TYR A 229 -8.94 6.87 -14.34
CA TYR A 229 -9.53 5.86 -13.47
C TYR A 229 -10.41 6.54 -12.42
N GLY A 230 -11.61 6.04 -12.21
CA GLY A 230 -12.59 6.56 -11.25
C GLY A 230 -13.48 5.48 -10.66
N PHE A 231 -13.84 5.67 -9.39
CA PHE A 231 -14.72 4.79 -8.64
C PHE A 231 -15.64 5.61 -7.72
N VAL A 232 -16.74 4.99 -7.31
CA VAL A 232 -17.71 5.53 -6.36
C VAL A 232 -17.63 4.75 -5.05
N ARG A 233 -17.79 5.49 -3.95
CA ARG A 233 -17.98 4.97 -2.60
C ARG A 233 -19.34 5.41 -2.07
N ALA A 234 -20.20 4.49 -1.67
CA ALA A 234 -21.56 4.79 -1.22
C ALA A 234 -21.94 4.02 0.05
N ILE A 235 -22.79 4.59 0.89
CA ILE A 235 -23.49 3.89 1.97
C ILE A 235 -24.98 4.03 1.64
N ASP A 236 -25.70 2.93 1.74
CA ASP A 236 -27.16 2.89 1.55
C ASP A 236 -27.90 3.49 2.76
#